data_AF-A0A8H5ZMF5-F1
#
_entry.id   AF-A0A8H5ZMF5-F1
#
_cell.length_a   1.000
_cell.length_b   1.000
_cell.length_c   1.000
_cell.angle_alpha   90.00
_cell.angle_beta   90.00
_cell.angle_gamma   90.00
#
_symmetry.space_group_name_H-M   'P 1'
#
loop_
_entity.id
_entity.type
_entity.pdbx_description
1 polymer ?
#
loop_
_entity_poly.entity_id
_entity_poly.type
_entity_poly.pdbx_seq_one_letter_code
_entity_poly.pdbx_strand_id
1 'polypeptide(L)'
;MIDNERPDIWNLILSQGEDKRLPLNEMYSNVDLFMIAGTETTATLLSRFTYYLLKNPGKLNKLVQEIRSGFTSEEELAIEKLRQLKYLAACFEEGLRMYPPVPSGFYCVVPEGGANEA
;
A
#
# COMPACT_ATOMS: atom_id res chain seq x y z
N MET A 1 -19.84 10.17 16.18
CA MET A 1 -20.71 10.62 15.07
C MET A 1 -20.20 9.90 13.84
N ILE A 2 -20.93 8.91 13.33
CA ILE A 2 -20.58 8.24 12.06
C ILE A 2 -21.07 9.17 10.96
N ASP A 3 -20.13 9.74 10.21
CA ASP A 3 -20.43 10.55 9.04
C ASP A 3 -20.86 9.61 7.91
N ASN A 4 -22.16 9.57 7.65
CA ASN A 4 -22.75 8.74 6.59
C ASN A 4 -22.74 9.46 5.22
N GLU A 5 -22.27 10.70 5.13
CA GLU A 5 -22.24 11.44 3.86
C GLU A 5 -21.03 11.06 3.01
N ARG A 6 -19.93 10.65 3.65
CA ARG A 6 -18.72 10.21 2.95
C ARG A 6 -18.74 8.71 2.67
N PRO A 7 -18.68 8.27 1.40
CA PRO A 7 -18.60 6.86 1.09
C PRO A 7 -17.24 6.30 1.57
N ASP A 8 -17.29 5.27 2.40
CA ASP A 8 -16.14 4.48 2.83
C ASP A 8 -16.48 2.98 2.84
N ILE A 9 -15.47 2.15 3.06
CA ILE A 9 -15.62 0.68 3.06
C ILE A 9 -16.58 0.18 4.15
N TRP A 10 -16.65 0.86 5.30
CA TRP A 10 -17.52 0.49 6.40
C TRP A 10 -18.96 0.90 6.14
N ASN A 11 -19.18 2.08 5.58
CA ASN A 11 -20.48 2.54 5.11
C ASN A 11 -21.04 1.57 4.04
N LEU A 12 -20.18 1.05 3.15
CA LEU A 12 -20.56 0.03 2.16
C LEU A 12 -20.96 -1.32 2.79
N ILE A 13 -20.28 -1.75 3.86
CA ILE A 13 -20.60 -2.99 4.59
C ILE A 13 -21.88 -2.81 5.41
N LEU A 14 -22.04 -1.64 6.06
CA LEU A 14 -23.20 -1.30 6.87
C LEU A 14 -24.47 -1.11 6.01
N SER A 15 -24.32 -0.75 4.73
CA SER A 15 -25.45 -0.65 3.80
C SER A 15 -25.93 -2.00 3.24
N GLN A 16 -25.26 -3.11 3.55
CA GLN A 16 -25.71 -4.45 3.14
C GLN A 16 -26.86 -4.94 4.05
N GLY A 17 -27.71 -5.83 3.52
CA GLY A 17 -28.71 -6.54 4.32
C GLY A 17 -28.06 -7.40 5.41
N GLU A 18 -28.78 -7.65 6.51
CA GLU A 18 -28.26 -8.36 7.69
C GLU A 18 -27.59 -9.69 7.35
N ASP A 19 -28.13 -10.45 6.39
CA ASP A 19 -27.61 -11.74 5.94
C ASP A 19 -26.23 -11.68 5.26
N LYS A 20 -25.81 -10.50 4.79
CA LYS A 20 -24.54 -10.27 4.07
C LYS A 20 -23.58 -9.37 4.84
N ARG A 21 -24.01 -8.83 5.98
CA ARG A 21 -23.22 -7.90 6.79
C ARG A 21 -22.25 -8.68 7.67
N LEU A 22 -21.00 -8.23 7.71
CA LEU A 22 -20.01 -8.78 8.64
C LEU A 22 -20.44 -8.49 10.09
N PRO A 23 -20.28 -9.46 11.01
CA PRO A 23 -20.56 -9.22 12.42
C PRO A 23 -19.56 -8.19 12.97
N LEU A 24 -20.00 -7.41 13.97
CA LEU A 24 -19.24 -6.25 14.44
C LEU A 24 -17.83 -6.60 14.94
N ASN A 25 -17.66 -7.76 15.59
CA ASN A 25 -16.36 -8.25 16.05
C ASN A 25 -15.38 -8.51 14.89
N GLU A 26 -15.87 -9.02 13.77
CA GLU A 26 -15.05 -9.21 12.57
C GLU A 26 -14.73 -7.86 11.92
N MET A 27 -15.66 -6.92 11.91
CA MET A 27 -15.38 -5.55 11.43
C MET A 27 -14.26 -4.91 12.25
N TYR A 28 -14.30 -4.98 13.58
CA TYR A 28 -13.23 -4.46 14.44
C TYR A 28 -11.88 -5.15 14.18
N SER A 29 -11.89 -6.48 14.07
CA SER A 29 -10.66 -7.24 13.78
C SER A 29 -10.04 -6.84 12.43
N ASN A 30 -10.88 -6.58 11.41
CA ASN A 30 -10.41 -6.13 10.11
C ASN A 30 -9.91 -4.67 10.12
N VAL A 31 -10.53 -3.77 10.90
CA VAL A 31 -10.03 -2.40 11.10
C VAL A 31 -8.61 -2.45 11.66
N ASP A 32 -8.40 -3.21 12.74
CA ASP A 32 -7.09 -3.33 13.39
C ASP A 32 -6.04 -3.84 12.41
N LEU A 33 -6.40 -4.85 11.61
CA LEU A 33 -5.53 -5.39 10.56
C LEU A 33 -5.19 -4.34 9.50
N PHE A 34 -6.19 -3.62 8.96
CA PHE A 34 -5.94 -2.60 7.92
C PHE A 34 -5.09 -1.45 8.41
N MET A 35 -5.28 -1.03 9.66
CA MET A 35 -4.46 0.00 10.27
C MET A 35 -3.01 -0.47 10.34
N ILE A 36 -2.73 -1.61 10.97
CA ILE A 36 -1.37 -2.11 11.13
C ILE A 36 -0.71 -2.39 9.78
N ALA A 37 -1.40 -3.11 8.89
CA ALA A 37 -0.84 -3.52 7.61
C ALA A 37 -0.63 -2.33 6.67
N GLY A 38 -1.51 -1.33 6.68
CA GLY A 38 -1.46 -0.20 5.76
C GLY A 38 -0.56 0.95 6.21
N THR A 39 -0.61 1.32 7.49
CA THR A 39 0.09 2.53 7.97
C THR A 39 1.56 2.28 8.23
N GLU A 40 1.88 1.31 9.09
CA GLU A 40 3.24 1.05 9.56
C GLU A 40 4.16 0.61 8.42
N THR A 41 3.68 -0.29 7.55
CA THR A 41 4.49 -0.83 6.45
C THR A 41 4.83 0.26 5.41
N THR A 42 3.84 1.07 5.02
CA THR A 42 3.99 2.13 4.03
C THR A 42 4.86 3.27 4.58
N ALA A 43 4.61 3.70 5.83
CA ALA A 43 5.42 4.74 6.48
C ALA A 43 6.89 4.31 6.61
N THR A 44 7.11 3.05 6.98
CA THR A 44 8.45 2.46 7.09
C THR A 44 9.17 2.46 5.74
N LEU A 45 8.51 2.00 4.66
CA LEU A 45 9.08 2.01 3.32
C LEU A 45 9.42 3.43 2.87
N LEU A 46 8.50 4.39 2.99
CA LEU A 46 8.70 5.77 2.54
C LEU A 46 9.82 6.47 3.31
N SER A 47 9.92 6.23 4.61
CA SER A 47 11.01 6.75 5.45
C SER A 47 12.36 6.25 4.95
N ARG A 48 12.47 4.95 4.68
CA ARG A 48 13.72 4.36 4.22
C ARG A 48 14.06 4.71 2.76
N PHE A 49 13.05 4.76 1.90
CA PHE A 49 13.16 5.21 0.53
C PHE A 49 13.74 6.63 0.47
N THR A 50 13.19 7.55 1.26
CA THR A 50 13.68 8.93 1.37
C THR A 50 15.12 8.97 1.87
N TYR A 51 15.44 8.19 2.90
CA TYR A 51 16.80 8.07 3.41
C TYR A 51 17.79 7.64 2.32
N TYR A 52 17.47 6.60 1.54
CA TYR A 52 18.37 6.09 0.50
C TYR A 52 18.54 7.08 -0.65
N LEU A 53 17.48 7.80 -1.05
CA LEU A 53 17.58 8.84 -2.06
C LEU A 53 18.48 9.99 -1.61
N LEU A 54 18.33 10.47 -0.36
CA LEU A 54 19.17 11.52 0.20
C LEU A 54 20.64 11.09 0.31
N LYS A 55 20.90 9.81 0.59
CA LYS A 55 22.27 9.25 0.59
C LYS A 55 22.86 9.08 -0.80
N ASN A 56 22.05 9.12 -1.86
CA ASN A 56 22.48 8.94 -3.25
C ASN A 56 22.01 10.12 -4.11
N PRO A 57 22.61 11.32 -3.99
CA PRO A 57 22.15 12.54 -4.67
C PRO A 57 22.01 12.41 -6.19
N GLY A 58 22.90 11.66 -6.85
CA GLY A 58 22.79 11.41 -8.29
C GLY A 58 21.53 10.61 -8.68
N LYS A 59 21.12 9.65 -7.84
CA LYS A 59 19.90 8.86 -8.05
C LYS A 59 18.66 9.69 -7.76
N LEU A 60 18.69 10.53 -6.71
CA LEU A 60 17.65 11.50 -6.41
C LEU A 60 17.46 12.50 -7.57
N ASN A 61 18.54 13.08 -8.09
CA ASN A 61 18.46 14.02 -9.21
C ASN A 61 17.83 13.38 -10.45
N LYS A 62 18.23 12.15 -10.78
CA LYS A 62 17.63 11.40 -11.89
C LYS A 62 16.14 11.15 -11.69
N LEU A 63 15.73 10.79 -10.47
CA LEU A 63 14.32 10.58 -10.14
C LEU A 63 13.50 11.87 -10.25
N VAL A 64 14.02 12.96 -9.68
CA VAL A 64 13.39 14.28 -9.75
C VAL A 64 13.25 14.74 -11.20
N GLN A 65 14.27 14.51 -12.03
CA GLN A 65 14.20 14.80 -13.47
C GLN A 65 13.10 13.98 -14.16
N GLU A 66 13.05 12.66 -13.94
CA GLU A 66 12.00 11.82 -14.53
C GLU A 66 10.60 12.34 -14.16
N ILE A 67 10.35 12.57 -12.86
CA ILE A 67 9.06 13.07 -12.37
C ILE A 67 8.74 14.44 -12.98
N ARG A 68 9.64 15.41 -12.87
CA ARG A 68 9.38 16.79 -13.34
C ARG A 68 9.26 16.89 -14.86
N SER A 69 9.86 15.97 -15.61
CA SER A 69 9.72 15.90 -17.08
C SER A 69 8.45 15.18 -17.53
N GLY A 70 7.84 14.36 -16.67
CA GLY A 70 6.65 13.57 -16.98
C GLY A 70 5.32 14.32 -16.86
N PHE A 71 5.31 15.51 -16.26
CA PHE A 71 4.09 16.30 -16.02
C PHE A 71 4.32 17.77 -16.32
N THR A 72 3.31 18.40 -16.94
CA THR A 72 3.32 19.84 -17.25
C THR A 72 2.75 20.67 -16.10
N SER A 73 1.84 20.11 -15.32
CA SER A 73 1.18 20.76 -14.18
C SER A 73 0.78 19.76 -13.09
N GLU A 74 0.42 20.26 -11.91
CA GLU A 74 0.00 19.43 -10.78
C GLU A 74 -1.33 18.72 -11.07
N GLU A 75 -2.23 19.36 -11.81
CA GLU A 75 -3.54 18.82 -12.20
C GLU A 75 -3.41 17.60 -13.14
N GLU A 76 -2.26 17.44 -13.79
CA GLU A 76 -1.96 16.28 -14.62
C GLU A 76 -1.46 15.05 -13.82
N LEU A 77 -1.23 15.18 -12.51
CA LEU A 77 -0.79 14.07 -11.65
C LEU A 77 -1.91 13.04 -11.46
N ALA A 78 -2.07 12.18 -12.47
CA ALA A 78 -2.95 11.03 -12.45
C ALA A 78 -2.16 9.75 -12.14
N ILE A 79 -2.80 8.81 -11.44
CA ILE A 79 -2.20 7.51 -11.07
C ILE A 79 -1.73 6.77 -12.33
N GLU A 80 -2.48 6.85 -13.42
CA GLU A 80 -2.20 6.21 -14.70
C GLU A 80 -0.89 6.71 -15.31
N LYS A 81 -0.61 8.00 -15.20
CA LYS A 81 0.64 8.61 -15.68
C LYS A 81 1.82 8.26 -14.75
N LEU A 82 1.61 8.24 -13.44
CA LEU A 82 2.64 7.83 -12.47
C LEU A 82 3.16 6.40 -12.75
N ARG A 83 2.27 5.49 -13.19
CA ARG A 83 2.65 4.11 -13.56
C ARG A 83 3.60 4.04 -14.77
N GLN A 84 3.70 5.10 -15.58
CA GLN A 84 4.59 5.14 -16.74
C GLN A 84 6.04 5.54 -16.36
N LEU A 85 6.27 6.04 -15.15
CA LEU A 85 7.57 6.46 -14.65
C LEU A 85 8.40 5.24 -14.23
N LYS A 86 9.18 4.72 -15.18
CA LYS A 86 9.92 3.46 -15.01
C LYS A 86 11.00 3.55 -13.93
N TYR A 87 11.67 4.70 -13.81
CA TYR A 87 12.72 4.87 -12.82
C TYR A 87 12.14 5.06 -11.42
N LEU A 88 11.01 5.74 -11.26
CA LEU A 88 10.26 5.77 -10.01
C LEU A 88 9.87 4.36 -9.55
N ALA A 89 9.29 3.54 -10.44
CA ALA A 89 8.95 2.16 -10.13
C ALA A 89 10.20 1.36 -9.71
N ALA A 90 11.29 1.46 -10.46
CA ALA A 90 12.55 0.80 -10.12
C ALA A 90 13.13 1.26 -8.77
N CYS A 91 12.99 2.53 -8.41
CA CYS A 91 13.42 3.03 -7.10
C CYS A 91 12.57 2.45 -5.95
N PHE A 92 11.26 2.25 -6.14
CA PHE A 92 10.42 1.60 -5.14
C PHE A 92 10.76 0.11 -4.99
N GLU A 93 10.91 -0.61 -6.10
CA GLU A 93 11.36 -2.01 -6.12
C GLU A 93 12.70 -2.16 -5.39
N GLU A 94 13.66 -1.27 -5.66
CA GLU A 94 14.95 -1.28 -4.99
C GLU A 94 14.84 -0.92 -3.49
N GLY A 95 13.93 0.00 -3.14
CA GLY A 95 13.61 0.32 -1.75
C GLY A 95 13.09 -0.90 -1.00
N LEU A 96 12.14 -1.63 -1.59
CA LEU A 96 11.59 -2.87 -1.04
C LEU A 96 12.63 -3.99 -0.95
N ARG A 97 13.52 -4.12 -1.95
CA ARG A 97 14.61 -5.10 -1.94
C ARG A 97 15.62 -4.81 -0.82
N MET A 98 15.98 -3.54 -0.63
CA MET A 98 16.97 -3.11 0.36
C MET A 98 16.42 -3.02 1.78
N TYR A 99 15.12 -2.80 1.93
CA TYR A 99 14.46 -2.69 3.21
C TYR A 99 12.98 -3.09 3.08
N PRO A 100 12.69 -4.41 3.10
CA PRO A 100 11.33 -4.88 3.12
C PRO A 100 10.73 -4.58 4.51
N PRO A 101 9.58 -3.88 4.63
CA PRO A 101 8.98 -3.58 5.92
C PRO A 101 8.60 -4.82 6.73
N VAL A 102 8.34 -5.95 6.06
CA VAL A 102 8.03 -7.25 6.66
C VAL A 102 9.05 -8.29 6.17
N PRO A 103 10.28 -8.30 6.71
CA PRO A 103 11.39 -9.09 6.16
C PRO A 103 11.19 -10.60 6.28
N SER A 104 10.51 -11.06 7.33
CA SER A 104 10.30 -12.49 7.61
C SER A 104 9.03 -13.07 6.97
N GLY A 105 8.18 -12.22 6.37
CA GLY A 105 6.85 -12.63 5.91
C GLY A 105 5.96 -13.16 7.03
N PHE A 106 4.85 -13.81 6.64
CA PHE A 106 3.98 -14.55 7.54
C PHE A 106 4.23 -16.04 7.37
N TYR A 107 4.14 -16.81 8.47
CA TYR A 107 4.30 -18.26 8.42
C TYR A 107 3.05 -18.91 7.83
N CYS A 108 3.23 -19.69 6.77
CA CYS A 108 2.17 -20.54 6.24
C CYS A 108 2.06 -21.81 7.09
N VAL A 109 0.83 -22.16 7.48
CA VAL A 109 0.52 -23.45 8.11
C VAL A 109 -0.19 -24.31 7.09
N VAL A 110 0.31 -25.53 6.86
CA VAL A 110 -0.33 -26.49 5.96
C VAL A 110 -1.52 -27.12 6.70
N PRO A 111 -2.73 -27.12 6.13
CA PRO A 111 -3.88 -27.82 6.72
C PRO A 111 -3.61 -29.32 6.88
N GLU A 112 -4.30 -29.94 7.83
CA GLU A 112 -4.23 -31.39 8.03
C GLU A 112 -4.65 -32.12 6.74
N GLY A 113 -3.78 -32.96 6.19
CA GLY A 113 -3.99 -33.66 4.91
C GLY A 113 -3.28 -33.06 3.68
N GLY A 114 -2.59 -31.92 3.81
CA GLY A 114 -1.79 -31.35 2.71
C GLY A 114 -2.62 -30.67 1.62
N ALA A 115 -1.95 -30.18 0.58
CA ALA A 115 -2.59 -29.64 -0.62
C ALA A 115 -3.05 -30.81 -1.51
N ASN A 116 -4.21 -31.40 -1.17
CA ASN A 116 -4.86 -32.34 -2.09
C ASN A 116 -5.44 -31.51 -3.25
N GLU A 117 -4.87 -31.67 -4.44
CA GLU A 117 -5.47 -31.17 -5.68
C GLU A 117 -6.88 -31.76 -5.80
N ALA A 118 -7.88 -30.88 -5.83
CA ALA A 118 -9.22 -31.21 -6.27
C ALA A 118 -9.43 -30.62 -7.66
#